data_AF-A0A179BLK7-F1
#
_entry.id   AF-A0A179BLK7-F1
#
_cell.length_a   1.000
_cell.length_b   1.000
_cell.length_c   1.000
_cell.angle_alpha   90.00
_cell.angle_beta   90.00
_cell.angle_gamma   90.00
#
_symmetry.space_group_name_H-M   'P 1'
#
loop_
_entity.id
_entity.type
_entity.pdbx_description
1 polymer ?
#
loop_
_entity_poly.entity_id
_entity_poly.type
_entity_poly.pdbx_seq_one_letter_code
_entity_poly.pdbx_strand_id
1 'polypeptide(L)'
;MAKNVAGIPIRRVSAEFSGDEAVDLEIIEVSLGLSRVTRSKSERDTKLMQIALAALRKAVEQYRLESGERYPEFSEFAAWLGIKTDGAPTMDEHHHSSSDGAELQNHVAKTEGQDAVV
;
A
#
# COMPACT_ATOMS: atom_id res chain seq x y z
N MET A 1 6.45 34.34 1.14
CA MET A 1 5.35 33.50 1.69
C MET A 1 4.21 34.40 2.11
N ALA A 2 2.98 34.08 1.70
CA ALA A 2 1.80 34.83 2.13
C ALA A 2 1.55 34.56 3.63
N LYS A 3 1.17 35.60 4.38
CA LYS A 3 0.78 35.50 5.79
C LYS A 3 -0.68 35.93 5.92
N ASN A 4 -1.44 35.30 6.80
CA ASN A 4 -2.78 35.80 7.14
C ASN A 4 -2.67 37.04 8.05
N VAL A 5 -3.82 37.64 8.38
CA VAL A 5 -3.95 38.80 9.27
C VAL A 5 -3.30 38.55 10.66
N ALA A 6 -3.14 37.29 11.06
CA ALA A 6 -2.50 36.87 12.30
C ALA A 6 -1.01 36.47 12.16
N GLY A 7 -0.38 36.71 11.00
CA GLY A 7 1.04 36.41 10.77
C GLY A 7 1.37 34.92 10.55
N ILE A 8 0.36 34.05 10.50
CA ILE A 8 0.53 32.60 10.31
C ILE A 8 0.95 32.34 8.85
N PRO A 9 2.01 31.53 8.62
CA PRO A 9 2.45 31.19 7.27
C PRO A 9 1.37 30.41 6.52
N ILE A 10 1.03 30.87 5.31
CA ILE A 10 0.10 30.20 4.41
C ILE A 10 0.91 29.44 3.36
N ARG A 11 0.70 28.11 3.29
CA ARG A 11 1.13 27.29 2.17
C ARG A 11 -0.07 27.00 1.27
N ARG A 12 0.03 27.33 -0.02
CA ARG A 12 -0.96 26.96 -1.04
C ARG A 12 -0.49 25.68 -1.72
N VAL A 13 -1.43 24.77 -1.93
CA VAL A 13 -1.22 23.52 -2.69
C VAL A 13 -2.28 23.53 -3.80
N SER A 14 -1.84 23.32 -5.03
CA SER A 14 -2.70 23.20 -6.21
C SER A 14 -2.33 21.90 -6.91
N ALA A 15 -3.32 21.09 -7.25
CA ALA A 15 -3.17 19.86 -8.01
C ALA A 15 -4.30 19.80 -9.04
N GLU A 16 -4.00 19.21 -10.20
CA GLU A 16 -4.96 18.95 -11.26
C GLU A 16 -5.13 17.44 -11.37
N PHE A 17 -6.37 16.97 -11.22
CA PHE A 17 -6.74 15.57 -11.40
C PHE A 17 -7.51 15.45 -12.70
N SER A 18 -7.30 14.38 -13.44
CA SER A 18 -7.95 14.14 -14.73
C SER A 18 -8.28 12.66 -14.90
N GLY A 19 -9.22 12.35 -15.81
CA GLY A 19 -9.67 10.97 -16.04
C GLY A 19 -10.25 10.33 -14.77
N ASP A 20 -9.84 9.10 -14.48
CA ASP A 20 -10.35 8.29 -13.38
C ASP A 20 -10.10 8.94 -12.00
N GLU A 21 -8.95 9.60 -11.80
CA GLU A 21 -8.63 10.26 -10.53
C GLU A 21 -9.60 11.41 -10.20
N ALA A 22 -10.09 12.12 -11.22
CA ALA A 22 -11.09 13.17 -11.03
C ALA A 22 -12.45 12.58 -10.61
N VAL A 23 -12.79 11.40 -11.14
CA VAL A 23 -14.01 10.65 -10.78
C VAL A 23 -13.90 10.09 -9.37
N ASP A 24 -12.75 9.50 -9.01
CA ASP A 24 -12.49 9.00 -7.66
C ASP A 24 -12.60 10.12 -6.62
N LEU A 25 -12.13 11.32 -6.94
CA LEU A 25 -12.28 12.48 -6.09
C LEU A 25 -13.77 12.80 -5.83
N GLU A 26 -14.60 12.77 -6.88
CA GLU A 26 -16.05 12.98 -6.76
C GLU A 26 -16.73 11.89 -5.92
N ILE A 27 -16.35 10.62 -6.14
CA ILE A 27 -16.86 9.49 -5.34
C ILE A 27 -16.51 9.66 -3.87
N ILE A 28 -15.28 10.08 -3.55
CA ILE A 28 -14.84 10.33 -2.18
C ILE A 28 -15.63 11.49 -1.56
N GLU A 29 -15.80 12.59 -2.29
CA GLU A 29 -16.58 13.75 -1.82
C GLU A 29 -18.01 13.35 -1.44
N VAL A 30 -18.67 12.55 -2.28
CA VAL A 30 -20.02 12.04 -2.05
C VAL A 30 -20.05 11.06 -0.88
N SER A 31 -19.11 10.12 -0.82
CA SER A 31 -19.03 9.08 0.22
C SER A 31 -18.82 9.68 1.61
N LEU A 32 -18.04 10.76 1.71
CA LEU A 32 -17.83 11.51 2.94
C LEU A 32 -18.96 12.50 3.26
N GLY A 33 -19.93 12.65 2.37
CA GLY A 33 -21.06 13.58 2.53
C GLY A 33 -20.62 15.04 2.60
N LEU A 34 -19.51 15.42 1.96
CA LEU A 34 -18.95 16.78 2.06
C LEU A 34 -19.91 17.85 1.52
N SER A 35 -20.73 17.49 0.54
CA SER A 35 -21.80 18.36 0.00
C SER A 35 -22.82 18.81 1.04
N ARG A 36 -22.98 18.06 2.15
CA ARG A 36 -23.94 18.37 3.23
C ARG A 36 -23.40 19.37 4.23
N VAL A 37 -22.08 19.51 4.31
CA VAL A 37 -21.38 20.30 5.36
C VAL A 37 -20.58 21.47 4.80
N THR A 38 -20.52 21.63 3.48
CA THR A 38 -19.79 22.70 2.80
C THR A 38 -20.71 23.48 1.86
N ARG A 39 -20.43 24.78 1.70
CA ARG A 39 -21.27 25.71 0.91
C ARG A 39 -20.64 26.13 -0.42
N SER A 40 -19.36 25.85 -0.61
CA SER A 40 -18.61 26.23 -1.81
C SER A 40 -17.57 25.17 -2.17
N LYS A 41 -17.17 25.15 -3.46
CA LYS A 41 -16.07 24.30 -3.93
C LYS A 41 -14.80 24.52 -3.11
N SER A 42 -14.39 25.78 -2.89
CA SER A 42 -13.17 26.09 -2.12
C SER A 42 -13.22 25.55 -0.69
N GLU A 43 -14.39 25.59 -0.04
CA GLU A 43 -14.56 25.03 1.30
C GLU A 43 -14.48 23.50 1.28
N ARG A 44 -15.11 22.87 0.29
CA ARG A 44 -15.05 21.42 0.06
C ARG A 44 -13.62 20.95 -0.18
N ASP A 45 -12.90 21.59 -1.09
CA ASP A 45 -11.49 21.29 -1.39
C ASP A 45 -10.61 21.45 -0.14
N THR A 46 -10.88 22.49 0.68
CA THR A 46 -10.17 22.70 1.95
C THR A 46 -10.44 21.55 2.93
N LYS A 47 -11.69 21.12 3.09
CA LYS A 47 -12.07 20.02 3.97
C LYS A 47 -11.49 18.68 3.50
N LEU A 48 -11.55 18.43 2.20
CA LEU A 48 -10.99 17.25 1.57
C LEU A 48 -9.47 17.18 1.82
N MET A 49 -8.77 18.30 1.64
CA MET A 49 -7.34 18.39 1.92
C MET A 49 -7.01 18.20 3.41
N GLN A 50 -7.84 18.72 4.32
CA GLN A 50 -7.69 18.48 5.77
C GLN A 50 -7.80 16.99 6.11
N ILE A 51 -8.78 16.29 5.51
CA ILE A 51 -8.98 14.86 5.69
C ILE A 51 -7.83 14.06 5.09
N ALA A 52 -7.41 14.37 3.86
CA ALA A 52 -6.29 13.73 3.19
C ALA A 52 -5.00 13.84 4.01
N LEU A 53 -4.71 15.02 4.58
CA LEU A 53 -3.53 15.22 5.41
C LEU A 53 -3.58 14.43 6.72
N ALA A 54 -4.77 14.31 7.33
CA ALA A 54 -4.97 13.50 8.53
C ALA A 54 -4.83 11.99 8.23
N ALA A 55 -5.39 11.54 7.11
CA ALA A 55 -5.26 10.16 6.63
C ALA A 55 -3.79 9.82 6.32
N LEU A 56 -3.07 10.71 5.62
CA LEU A 56 -1.65 10.52 5.31
C LEU A 56 -0.80 10.40 6.57
N ARG A 57 -1.05 11.22 7.60
CA ARG A 57 -0.34 11.10 8.90
C ARG A 57 -0.58 9.75 9.57
N LYS A 58 -1.82 9.23 9.51
CA LYS A 58 -2.14 7.90 10.05
C LYS A 58 -1.44 6.80 9.26
N ALA A 59 -1.45 6.89 7.93
CA ALA A 59 -0.78 5.93 7.06
C ALA A 59 0.74 5.90 7.29
N VAL A 60 1.39 7.05 7.47
CA VAL A 60 2.83 7.12 7.81
C VAL A 60 3.11 6.46 9.16
N GLU A 61 2.26 6.68 10.18
CA GLU A 61 2.45 6.02 11.47
C GLU A 61 2.23 4.50 11.38
N GLN A 62 1.25 4.05 10.58
CA GLN A 62 1.03 2.62 10.32
C GLN A 62 2.24 1.99 9.63
N TYR A 63 2.74 2.62 8.56
CA TYR A 63 3.96 2.18 7.88
C TYR A 63 5.13 2.07 8.86
N ARG A 64 5.31 3.07 9.73
CA ARG A 64 6.38 3.07 10.74
C ARG A 64 6.24 1.91 11.72
N LEU A 65 5.02 1.57 12.14
CA LEU A 65 4.78 0.44 13.04
C LEU A 65 5.06 -0.91 12.37
N GLU A 66 4.79 -1.02 11.07
CA GLU A 66 4.99 -2.25 10.29
C GLU A 66 6.44 -2.46 9.84
N SER A 67 7.10 -1.41 9.36
CA SER A 67 8.48 -1.48 8.82
C SER A 67 9.56 -1.22 9.89
N GLY A 68 9.22 -0.55 10.98
CA GLY A 68 10.19 -0.01 11.94
C GLY A 68 10.88 1.29 11.48
N GLU A 69 10.65 1.72 10.23
CA GLU A 69 11.26 2.92 9.67
C GLU A 69 10.53 4.19 10.12
N ARG A 70 11.29 5.13 10.69
CA ARG A 70 10.71 6.35 11.26
C ARG A 70 10.28 7.36 10.19
N TYR A 71 11.04 7.41 9.09
CA TYR A 71 10.82 8.34 7.98
C TYR A 71 10.95 7.55 6.68
N PRO A 72 9.83 7.18 6.04
CA PRO A 72 9.91 6.37 4.84
C PRO A 72 10.35 7.18 3.64
N GLU A 73 11.12 6.55 2.76
CA GLU A 73 11.40 7.09 1.44
C GLU A 73 10.14 7.07 0.57
N PHE A 74 10.02 8.03 -0.34
CA PHE A 74 8.79 8.22 -1.12
C PHE A 74 8.41 6.99 -1.94
N SER A 75 9.37 6.36 -2.62
CA SER A 75 9.13 5.20 -3.49
C SER A 75 8.61 3.99 -2.71
N GLU A 76 9.18 3.71 -1.55
CA GLU A 76 8.80 2.60 -0.67
C GLU A 76 7.41 2.81 -0.08
N PHE A 77 7.14 4.01 0.44
CA PHE A 77 5.83 4.35 1.00
C PHE A 77 4.73 4.35 -0.07
N ALA A 78 5.03 4.89 -1.26
CA ALA A 78 4.09 4.89 -2.38
C ALA A 78 3.78 3.47 -2.85
N ALA A 79 4.79 2.60 -2.96
CA ALA A 79 4.60 1.19 -3.28
C ALA A 79 3.76 0.47 -2.21
N TRP A 80 4.01 0.72 -0.92
CA TRP A 80 3.21 0.17 0.18
C TRP A 80 1.75 0.64 0.14
N LEU A 81 1.49 1.89 -0.26
CA LEU A 81 0.13 2.40 -0.51
C LEU A 81 -0.53 1.85 -1.78
N GLY A 82 0.17 1.06 -2.59
CA GLY A 82 -0.30 0.55 -3.88
C GLY A 82 -0.27 1.59 -5.00
N ILE A 83 0.43 2.71 -4.81
CA ILE A 83 0.64 3.74 -5.83
C ILE A 83 1.77 3.26 -6.75
N LYS A 84 1.44 3.07 -8.03
CA LYS A 84 2.46 2.80 -9.06
C LYS A 84 3.30 4.06 -9.23
N THR A 85 4.56 4.00 -8.81
CA THR A 85 5.53 5.04 -9.13
C THR A 85 6.39 4.57 -10.29
N ASP A 86 6.69 5.48 -11.22
CA ASP A 86 7.64 5.25 -12.31
C ASP A 86 9.05 5.12 -11.71
N GLY A 87 9.36 3.97 -11.10
CA GLY A 87 10.65 3.71 -10.46
C GLY A 87 10.64 2.87 -9.18
N ALA A 88 9.49 2.37 -8.71
CA ALA A 88 9.51 1.42 -7.59
C ALA A 88 10.19 0.10 -8.02
N PRO A 89 11.21 -0.39 -7.30
CA PRO A 89 11.65 -1.76 -7.47
C PRO A 89 10.47 -2.68 -7.12
N THR A 90 10.12 -3.56 -8.03
CA THR A 90 9.25 -4.70 -7.73
C THR A 90 9.85 -5.44 -6.55
N MET A 91 9.25 -5.32 -5.37
CA MET A 91 9.54 -6.24 -4.28
C MET A 91 8.98 -7.59 -4.72
N ASP A 92 9.82 -8.36 -5.42
CA ASP A 92 9.55 -9.76 -5.69
C ASP A 92 9.34 -10.45 -4.34
N GLU A 93 8.16 -11.01 -4.15
CA GLU A 93 7.83 -11.90 -3.05
C GLU A 93 8.89 -13.01 -3.01
N HIS A 94 9.83 -12.91 -2.08
CA HIS A 94 10.71 -14.00 -1.72
C HIS A 94 9.88 -15.12 -1.11
N HIS A 95 9.38 -16.00 -1.98
CA HIS A 95 8.90 -17.33 -1.62
C HIS A 95 10.06 -18.10 -0.96
N HIS A 96 10.13 -18.04 0.37
CA HIS A 96 10.80 -19.04 1.17
C HIS A 96 10.04 -20.37 1.04
N SER A 97 10.39 -21.18 0.04
CA SER A 97 10.23 -22.63 0.12
C SER A 97 11.61 -23.24 0.15
N SER A 98 12.01 -23.58 1.38
CA SER A 98 13.25 -24.27 1.70
C SER A 98 13.37 -25.56 0.89
N SER A 99 14.51 -25.68 0.21
CA SER A 99 15.08 -26.95 -0.22
C SER A 99 15.35 -27.81 1.03
N ASP A 100 14.87 -29.06 1.03
CA ASP A 100 15.68 -30.27 1.22
C ASP A 100 14.79 -31.47 1.62
N GLY A 101 14.86 -32.54 0.83
CA GLY A 101 14.12 -33.78 1.08
C GLY A 101 14.47 -34.85 0.06
N ALA A 102 15.73 -35.30 0.11
CA ALA A 102 16.36 -36.41 -0.60
C ALA A 102 15.41 -37.52 -1.11
N GLU A 103 15.57 -37.82 -2.40
CA GLU A 103 15.12 -39.06 -3.04
C GLU A 103 15.71 -40.28 -2.32
N LEU A 104 14.85 -41.19 -1.85
CA LEU A 104 15.24 -42.55 -1.48
C LEU A 104 14.41 -43.54 -2.29
N GLN A 105 15.10 -44.14 -3.26
CA GLN A 105 14.66 -45.25 -4.10
C GLN A 105 14.21 -46.46 -3.26
N ASN A 106 12.95 -46.86 -3.42
CA ASN A 106 12.46 -48.15 -2.96
C ASN A 106 12.36 -49.12 -4.15
N HIS A 107 13.43 -49.86 -4.41
CA HIS A 107 13.39 -51.11 -5.15
C HIS A 107 13.82 -52.24 -4.22
N VAL A 108 12.85 -52.83 -3.52
CA VAL A 108 13.05 -54.10 -2.80
C VAL A 108 12.95 -55.24 -3.83
N ALA A 109 14.10 -55.81 -4.15
CA ALA A 109 14.20 -57.14 -4.73
C ALA A 109 13.75 -58.16 -3.67
N LYS A 110 12.76 -58.98 -4.00
CA LYS A 110 12.40 -60.15 -3.19
C LYS A 110 12.81 -61.40 -3.95
N THR A 111 13.95 -61.94 -3.56
CA THR A 111 14.46 -63.25 -3.96
C THR A 111 13.69 -64.36 -3.25
N GLU A 112 13.28 -65.34 -4.06
CA GLU A 112 13.33 -66.79 -3.84
C GLU A 112 12.67 -67.38 -2.57
N GLY A 113 11.55 -68.07 -2.80
CA GLY A 113 11.11 -69.20 -1.98
C GLY A 113 11.01 -70.44 -2.87
N GLN A 114 12.02 -71.29 -2.83
CA GLN A 114 11.94 -72.68 -3.27
C GLN A 114 11.33 -73.50 -2.13
N ASP A 115 10.24 -74.21 -2.42
CA ASP A 115 9.69 -75.26 -1.57
C ASP A 115 9.58 -76.56 -2.40
N ALA A 116 10.38 -77.54 -2.02
CA ALA A 116 10.26 -78.97 -2.33
C ALA A 116 11.07 -79.67 -1.21
N VAL A 117 10.51 -80.55 -0.38
CA VAL A 117 10.25 -82.00 -0.57
C VAL A 117 9.60 -82.45 0.76
N VAL A 118 8.51 -83.22 0.80
CA VAL A 118 8.38 -84.71 0.71
C VAL A 118 6.97 -85.08 0.26
#